data_AF-A0A7X9EDI6-F1
#
_entry.id   AF-A0A7X9EDI6-F1
#
_cell.length_a   1.000
_cell.length_b   1.000
_cell.length_c   1.000
_cell.angle_alpha   90.00
_cell.angle_beta   90.00
_cell.angle_gamma   90.00
#
_symmetry.space_group_name_H-M   'P 1'
#
loop_
_entity.id
_entity.type
_entity.pdbx_description
1 polymer ?
#
loop_
_entity_poly.entity_id
_entity_poly.type
_entity_poly.pdbx_seq_one_letter_code
_entity_poly.pdbx_strand_id
1 'polypeptide(L)'
;MNDDLYIKDCGKYYTIINLNGKYKNHCHIDNKKSAELFKKQVERKIVPRGSYFRSCALRVTIDDSYKEKILIKVNKDFNKTKYFNVNKGVQSK
;
A
#
# COMPACT_ATOMS: atom_id res chain seq x y z
N MET A 1 -12.49 -0.53 -14.16
CA MET A 1 -11.78 -1.77 -14.60
C MET A 1 -11.28 -2.51 -13.37
N ASN A 2 -11.33 -3.84 -13.40
CA ASN A 2 -10.81 -4.64 -12.30
C ASN A 2 -9.31 -4.89 -12.47
N ASP A 3 -8.59 -4.87 -11.36
CA ASP A 3 -7.17 -5.21 -11.34
C ASP A 3 -7.04 -6.73 -11.42
N ASP A 4 -6.20 -7.22 -12.34
CA ASP A 4 -5.89 -8.64 -12.44
C ASP A 4 -4.42 -8.84 -12.05
N LEU A 5 -4.20 -9.31 -10.82
CA LEU A 5 -2.89 -9.32 -10.19
C LEU A 5 -2.26 -10.71 -10.22
N TYR A 6 -1.09 -10.79 -10.82
CA TYR A 6 -0.24 -11.98 -10.81
C TYR A 6 0.96 -11.79 -9.86
N ILE A 7 1.30 -12.84 -9.11
CA ILE A 7 2.48 -12.87 -8.24
C ILE A 7 3.53 -13.78 -8.89
N LYS A 8 4.69 -13.22 -9.23
CA LYS A 8 5.86 -13.95 -9.71
C LYS A 8 6.87 -14.12 -8.58
N ASP A 9 7.27 -15.35 -8.30
CA ASP A 9 8.39 -15.63 -7.38
C ASP A 9 9.72 -15.40 -8.10
N CYS A 10 10.59 -14.56 -7.54
CA CYS A 10 11.94 -14.25 -8.05
C CYS A 10 13.05 -14.78 -7.13
N GLY A 11 12.73 -15.68 -6.20
CA GLY A 11 13.64 -16.30 -5.23
C GLY A 11 13.96 -15.40 -4.03
N LYS A 12 14.39 -14.15 -4.28
CA LYS A 12 14.70 -13.18 -3.21
C LYS A 12 13.53 -12.28 -2.83
N TYR A 13 12.59 -12.09 -3.76
CA TYR A 13 11.42 -11.25 -3.59
C TYR A 13 10.31 -11.73 -4.53
N TYR A 14 9.12 -11.18 -4.35
CA TYR A 14 7.94 -11.45 -5.13
C TYR A 14 7.59 -10.22 -5.96
N THR A 15 7.41 -10.38 -7.26
CA THR A 15 6.94 -9.31 -8.15
C THR A 15 5.43 -9.43 -8.30
N ILE A 16 4.68 -8.38 -7.95
CA ILE A 16 3.24 -8.29 -8.25
C ILE A 16 3.08 -7.49 -9.52
N ILE A 17 2.38 -8.05 -10.51
CA ILE A 17 2.19 -7.46 -11.84
C ILE A 17 0.68 -7.37 -12.09
N ASN A 18 0.20 -6.22 -12.57
CA ASN A 18 -1.15 -6.11 -13.09
C ASN A 18 -1.16 -6.48 -14.58
N LEU A 19 -1.86 -7.57 -14.93
CA LEU A 19 -1.91 -8.11 -16.28
C LEU A 19 -2.71 -7.21 -17.25
N ASN A 20 -3.62 -6.40 -16.72
CA ASN A 20 -4.38 -5.42 -17.50
C ASN A 20 -3.61 -4.09 -17.69
N GLY A 21 -2.42 -4.00 -17.11
CA GLY A 21 -1.55 -2.83 -17.16
C GLY A 21 -0.63 -2.80 -18.37
N LYS A 22 -0.33 -1.59 -18.88
CA LYS A 22 0.58 -1.43 -20.03
C LYS A 22 2.04 -1.23 -19.64
N TYR A 23 2.35 -0.29 -18.74
CA TYR A 23 3.74 0.12 -18.48
C TYR A 23 4.02 0.31 -16.99
N LYS A 24 5.06 -0.37 -16.47
CA LYS A 24 5.50 -0.25 -15.06
C LYS A 24 4.42 -0.54 -14.00
N ASN A 25 3.39 -1.32 -14.34
CA ASN A 25 2.33 -1.71 -13.41
C ASN A 25 2.75 -2.91 -12.55
N HIS A 26 3.93 -2.81 -11.93
CA HIS A 26 4.44 -3.83 -11.02
C HIS A 26 5.06 -3.23 -9.76
N CYS A 27 5.14 -4.04 -8.73
CA CYS A 27 5.91 -3.75 -7.52
C CYS A 27 6.64 -5.01 -7.04
N HIS A 28 7.61 -4.81 -6.15
CA HIS A 28 8.34 -5.90 -5.50
C HIS A 28 7.93 -5.96 -4.04
N ILE A 29 7.88 -7.15 -3.46
CA ILE A 29 7.62 -7.38 -2.04
C ILE A 29 8.49 -8.56 -1.59
N ASP A 30 9.27 -8.39 -0.53
CA ASP A 30 10.30 -9.38 -0.14
C ASP A 30 9.71 -10.67 0.45
N ASN A 31 8.48 -10.63 0.96
CA ASN A 31 7.85 -11.75 1.66
C ASN A 31 6.58 -12.25 0.95
N LYS A 32 6.48 -13.56 0.76
CA LYS A 32 5.34 -14.23 0.12
C LYS A 32 3.99 -13.89 0.76
N LYS A 33 3.90 -14.02 2.09
CA LYS A 33 2.68 -13.75 2.86
C LYS A 33 2.26 -12.29 2.72
N SER A 34 3.24 -11.37 2.71
CA SER A 34 2.99 -9.95 2.45
C SER A 34 2.52 -9.70 1.02
N ALA A 35 3.08 -10.39 0.03
CA ALA A 35 2.67 -10.28 -1.37
C ALA A 35 1.23 -10.78 -1.60
N GLU A 36 0.87 -11.93 -1.01
CA GLU A 36 -0.49 -12.49 -1.05
C GLU A 36 -1.49 -11.56 -0.35
N LEU A 37 -1.14 -11.04 0.83
CA LEU A 37 -1.98 -10.08 1.55
C LEU A 37 -2.17 -8.80 0.75
N PHE A 38 -1.09 -8.27 0.16
CA PHE A 38 -1.13 -7.08 -0.69
C PHE A 38 -2.04 -7.29 -1.90
N LYS A 39 -1.89 -8.41 -2.62
CA LYS A 39 -2.77 -8.78 -3.73
C LYS A 39 -4.25 -8.76 -3.30
N LYS A 40 -4.56 -9.47 -2.21
CA LYS A 40 -5.92 -9.53 -1.65
C LYS A 40 -6.47 -8.16 -1.26
N GLN A 41 -5.63 -7.27 -0.76
CA GLN A 41 -6.04 -5.90 -0.41
C GLN A 41 -6.39 -5.09 -1.66
N VAL A 42 -5.55 -5.13 -2.70
CA VAL A 42 -5.78 -4.38 -3.95
C VAL A 42 -7.01 -4.91 -4.68
N GLU A 43 -7.16 -6.22 -4.82
CA GLU A 43 -8.34 -6.85 -5.44
C GLU A 43 -9.64 -6.47 -4.72
N ARG A 44 -9.60 -6.38 -3.39
CA ARG A 44 -10.74 -5.97 -2.55
C ARG A 44 -10.87 -4.45 -2.38
N LYS A 45 -10.02 -3.67 -3.05
CA LYS A 45 -10.00 -2.19 -2.96
C LYS A 45 -9.84 -1.68 -1.53
N ILE A 46 -9.14 -2.43 -0.69
CA ILE A 46 -8.75 -2.07 0.67
C ILE A 46 -7.44 -1.30 0.60
N VAL A 47 -7.40 -0.09 1.18
CA VAL A 47 -6.17 0.73 1.20
C VAL A 47 -5.13 0.10 2.14
N PRO A 48 -3.93 -0.27 1.65
CA PRO A 48 -2.92 -0.92 2.49
C PRO A 48 -2.44 -0.04 3.64
N ARG A 49 -2.07 -0.69 4.74
CA ARG A 49 -1.39 -0.04 5.88
C ARG A 49 0.10 0.09 5.56
N GLY A 50 0.68 1.25 5.83
CA GLY A 50 2.07 1.58 5.52
C GLY A 50 2.25 2.35 4.20
N SER A 51 3.20 3.29 4.19
CA SER A 51 3.51 4.13 3.02
C SER A 51 4.01 3.31 1.83
N TYR A 52 4.91 2.35 2.07
CA TYR A 52 5.47 1.48 1.04
C TYR A 52 4.40 0.72 0.24
N PHE A 53 3.48 0.04 0.93
CA PHE A 53 2.42 -0.70 0.26
C PHE A 53 1.43 0.22 -0.47
N ARG A 54 1.22 1.46 0.00
CA ARG A 54 0.42 2.45 -0.74
C ARG A 54 1.09 2.90 -2.03
N SER A 55 2.40 3.16 -1.99
CA SER A 55 3.16 3.47 -3.20
C SER A 55 3.14 2.30 -4.19
N CYS A 56 3.23 1.07 -3.69
CA CYS A 56 3.07 -0.14 -4.52
C CYS A 56 1.66 -0.23 -5.12
N ALA A 57 0.61 -0.01 -4.34
CA ALA A 57 -0.77 -0.04 -4.82
C ALA A 57 -1.02 1.01 -5.91
N LEU A 58 -0.51 2.23 -5.73
CA LEU A 58 -0.60 3.31 -6.73
C LEU A 58 0.07 2.94 -8.07
N ARG A 59 1.18 2.20 -8.03
CA ARG A 59 1.89 1.73 -9.24
C ARG A 59 1.13 0.63 -9.95
N VAL A 60 0.58 -0.30 -9.18
CA VAL A 60 0.02 -1.55 -9.72
C VAL A 60 -1.42 -1.36 -10.20
N THR A 61 -2.23 -0.57 -9.49
CA THR A 61 -3.67 -0.46 -9.83
C THR A 61 -3.91 0.36 -11.10
N ILE A 62 -4.87 -0.08 -11.90
CA ILE A 62 -5.40 0.68 -13.04
C ILE A 62 -6.74 1.37 -12.72
N ASP A 63 -7.27 1.15 -11.52
CA ASP A 63 -8.56 1.72 -11.09
C ASP A 63 -8.37 3.11 -10.46
N ASP A 64 -8.83 4.13 -11.17
CA ASP A 64 -8.66 5.53 -10.76
C ASP A 64 -9.44 5.89 -9.48
N SER A 65 -10.61 5.28 -9.24
CA SER A 65 -11.35 5.49 -7.99
C SER A 65 -10.57 4.92 -6.79
N TYR A 66 -9.89 3.79 -6.99
CA TYR A 66 -9.04 3.22 -5.96
C TYR A 66 -7.74 4.03 -5.76
N LYS A 67 -7.13 4.55 -6.83
CA LYS A 67 -5.98 5.48 -6.72
C LYS A 67 -6.34 6.69 -5.86
N GLU A 68 -7.49 7.29 -6.12
CA GLU A 68 -7.97 8.45 -5.37
C GLU A 68 -8.09 8.14 -3.87
N LYS A 69 -8.69 6.99 -3.51
CA LYS A 69 -8.78 6.55 -2.11
C LYS A 69 -7.41 6.42 -1.44
N ILE A 70 -6.41 5.91 -2.17
CA ILE A 70 -5.04 5.78 -1.66
C ILE A 70 -4.42 7.17 -1.46
N LEU A 71 -4.55 8.08 -2.44
CA LEU A 71 -4.02 9.44 -2.37
C LEU A 71 -4.64 10.23 -1.21
N ILE A 72 -5.95 10.13 -1.01
CA ILE A 72 -6.65 10.71 0.15
C ILE A 72 -6.01 10.21 1.45
N LYS A 73 -5.73 8.91 1.56
CA LYS A 73 -5.11 8.34 2.76
C LYS A 73 -3.67 8.81 2.95
N VAL A 74 -2.88 8.93 1.87
CA VAL A 74 -1.53 9.48 1.92
C VAL A 74 -1.54 10.92 2.40
N ASN A 75 -2.43 11.76 1.86
CA ASN A 75 -2.58 13.16 2.26
C ASN A 75 -3.03 13.30 3.72
N LYS A 76 -3.99 12.47 4.15
CA LYS A 76 -4.42 12.43 5.56
C LYS A 76 -3.29 12.07 6.52
N ASP A 77 -2.44 11.12 6.15
CA ASP A 77 -1.31 10.72 6.99
C ASP A 77 -0.19 11.77 6.99
N PHE A 78 0.03 12.47 5.87
CA PHE A 78 0.98 13.59 5.79
C PHE A 78 0.53 14.78 6.65
N ASN A 79 -0.75 15.12 6.60
CA ASN A 79 -1.35 16.22 7.37
C ASN A 79 -1.69 15.83 8.82
N LYS A 80 -1.33 14.62 9.26
CA LYS A 80 -1.67 14.16 10.61
C LYS A 80 -0.81 14.92 11.63
N THR A 81 -1.44 15.78 12.42
CA THR A 81 -0.78 16.46 13.54
C THR A 81 -0.20 15.43 14.51
N LYS A 82 1.08 15.57 14.83
CA LYS A 82 1.74 14.73 15.83
C LYS A 82 1.15 15.09 17.20
N TYR A 83 0.51 14.12 17.84
CA TYR A 83 0.06 14.28 19.22
C TYR A 83 1.25 14.09 20.16
N PHE A 84 1.48 15.08 21.02
CA PHE A 84 2.46 15.02 22.09
C PHE A 84 1.71 15.14 23.42
N ASN A 85 1.78 14.10 24.25
CA ASN A 85 1.24 14.17 25.60
C ASN A 85 2.22 14.91 26.50
N VAL A 86 1.93 16.17 26.80
CA VAL A 86 2.74 17.05 27.67
C VAL A 86 2.87 16.53 29.10
N ASN A 87 1.92 15.72 29.58
CA ASN A 87 1.92 15.18 30.94
C ASN A 87 2.73 13.87 31.07
N LYS A 88 3.21 13.31 29.96
CA LYS A 88 3.98 12.06 29.97
C LYS A 88 5.40 12.33 30.49
N GLY A 89 5.65 12.02 31.76
CA GLY A 89 6.94 12.23 32.43
C GLY A 89 6.93 13.32 33.51
N VAL A 90 5.78 13.97 33.74
CA VAL A 90 5.60 14.87 34.88
C VAL A 90 5.40 14.01 36.13
N GLN A 91 6.45 13.87 36.96
CA GLN A 91 6.29 13.35 38.32
C GLN A 91 5.76 14.47 39.20
N SER A 92 4.57 14.33 39.78
CA SER A 92 4.13 15.23 40.85
C SER A 92 5.00 14.97 42.07
N LYS A 93 5.68 16.00 42.58
CA LYS A 93 6.31 15.98 43.90
C LYS A 93 5.27 16.16 44.99
#